data_AF-A0A9X5PBE4-F1
#
_entry.id   AF-A0A9X5PBE4-F1
#
_cell.length_a   1.000
_cell.length_b   1.000
_cell.length_c   1.000
_cell.angle_alpha   90.00
_cell.angle_beta   90.00
_cell.angle_gamma   90.00
#
_symmetry.space_group_name_H-M   'P 1'
#
loop_
_entity.id
_entity.type
_entity.pdbx_description
1 polymer ?
#
loop_
_entity_poly.entity_id
_entity_poly.type
_entity_poly.pdbx_seq_one_letter_code
_entity_poly.pdbx_strand_id
1 'polypeptide(L)'
;MKQAFIYTDDKSQKFWIIDSAGSDIMVNFGKLGTAGRFQITEYDGEADCQKAADKLIAQKTKKGYKPTPDFNFIDRLYFDDEDFGPHRKTSHPHFVRYLTDDFYYDCGDEEAPFGSDEGSDALYELAQTFRKNPDLDTLIFPEKLICEYWDMDYLPPQEDQTAESIEELCKQQETEVYQSDKVIIATAFGSIKIAGRLKPELQQLAQLAMQRLDILAQLRGWCFAGTLSEINQQMADDLKRFVVAQANHFQTT
;
A
#
# COMPACT_ATOMS: atom_id res chain seq x y z
N MET A 1 -10.26 -18.75 -0.22
CA MET A 1 -10.08 -18.96 1.23
C MET A 1 -8.58 -18.90 1.50
N LYS A 2 -8.13 -18.14 2.50
CA LYS A 2 -6.71 -18.00 2.84
C LYS A 2 -6.27 -19.07 3.84
N GLN A 3 -5.18 -19.78 3.56
CA GLN A 3 -4.65 -20.87 4.37
C GLN A 3 -3.13 -20.81 4.46
N ALA A 4 -2.57 -21.07 5.64
CA ALA A 4 -1.13 -21.11 5.88
C ALA A 4 -0.65 -22.53 6.18
N PHE A 5 0.54 -22.85 5.68
CA PHE A 5 1.21 -24.11 5.93
C PHE A 5 2.68 -23.88 6.27
N ILE A 6 3.19 -24.65 7.23
CA ILE A 6 4.59 -24.62 7.65
C ILE A 6 5.24 -25.96 7.33
N TYR A 7 6.47 -25.90 6.83
CA TYR A 7 7.34 -27.04 6.66
C TYR A 7 8.62 -26.81 7.46
N THR A 8 8.99 -27.80 8.27
CA THR A 8 10.21 -27.77 9.07
C THR A 8 10.97 -29.07 8.88
N ASP A 9 12.25 -28.96 8.56
CA ASP A 9 13.23 -30.04 8.63
C ASP A 9 14.46 -29.57 9.44
N ASP A 10 15.47 -30.43 9.57
CA ASP A 10 16.67 -30.17 10.38
C ASP A 10 17.46 -28.92 9.93
N LYS A 11 17.24 -28.44 8.70
CA LYS A 11 18.03 -27.36 8.09
C LYS A 11 17.20 -26.13 7.72
N SER A 12 15.88 -26.23 7.69
CA SER A 12 15.04 -25.20 7.13
C SER A 12 13.65 -25.16 7.76
N GLN A 13 13.19 -23.93 8.01
CA GLN A 13 11.80 -23.62 8.31
C GLN A 13 11.26 -22.75 7.19
N LYS A 14 10.19 -23.21 6.55
CA LYS A 14 9.57 -22.56 5.38
C LYS A 14 8.09 -22.41 5.63
N PHE A 15 7.52 -21.37 5.04
CA PHE A 15 6.09 -21.17 4.99
C PHE A 15 5.60 -21.22 3.54
N TRP A 16 4.35 -21.62 3.37
CA TRP A 16 3.61 -21.53 2.13
C TRP A 16 2.16 -21.17 2.48
N ILE A 17 1.70 -20.05 1.95
CA ILE A 17 0.35 -19.51 2.13
C ILE A 17 -0.33 -19.52 0.78
N ILE A 18 -1.61 -19.84 0.75
CA ILE A 18 -2.45 -19.78 -0.44
C ILE A 18 -3.72 -19.00 -0.13
N ASP A 19 -4.16 -18.15 -1.06
CA ASP A 19 -5.48 -17.54 -1.05
C ASP A 19 -6.17 -17.76 -2.40
N SER A 20 -7.19 -18.60 -2.40
CA SER A 20 -7.96 -19.03 -3.57
C SER A 20 -9.38 -18.46 -3.63
N ALA A 21 -9.67 -17.34 -2.95
CA ALA A 21 -11.01 -16.74 -3.04
C ALA A 21 -11.23 -16.08 -4.42
N GLY A 22 -12.32 -16.37 -5.13
CA GLY A 22 -12.58 -15.81 -6.46
C GLY A 22 -11.89 -16.59 -7.59
N SER A 23 -11.53 -15.90 -8.68
CA SER A 23 -11.03 -16.49 -9.92
C SER A 23 -9.50 -16.54 -10.04
N ASP A 24 -8.77 -16.09 -9.03
CA ASP A 24 -7.30 -16.09 -9.02
C ASP A 24 -6.76 -16.78 -7.75
N ILE A 25 -5.51 -17.25 -7.80
CA ILE A 25 -4.78 -17.79 -6.65
C ILE A 25 -3.60 -16.89 -6.37
N MET A 26 -3.51 -16.39 -5.14
CA MET A 26 -2.26 -15.86 -4.60
C MET A 26 -1.54 -16.95 -3.81
N VAL A 27 -0.24 -17.14 -4.05
CA VAL A 27 0.66 -17.91 -3.19
C VAL A 27 1.75 -17.02 -2.61
N ASN A 28 1.93 -17.07 -1.28
CA ASN A 28 3.04 -16.42 -0.59
C ASN A 28 3.96 -17.49 0.03
N PHE A 29 5.25 -17.46 -0.30
CA PHE A 29 6.17 -18.51 0.16
C PHE A 29 7.59 -18.00 0.40
N GLY A 30 8.27 -18.65 1.34
CA GLY A 30 9.62 -18.24 1.73
C GLY A 30 10.14 -19.00 2.94
N LYS A 31 11.26 -18.50 3.48
CA LYS A 31 11.77 -18.93 4.78
C LYS A 31 10.92 -18.29 5.88
N LEU A 32 10.70 -19.01 6.98
CA LEU A 32 10.04 -18.43 8.14
C LEU A 32 10.84 -17.23 8.66
N GLY A 33 10.16 -16.16 9.07
CA GLY A 33 10.79 -14.89 9.47
C GLY A 33 11.11 -13.93 8.31
N THR A 34 10.84 -14.31 7.06
CA THR A 34 10.89 -13.37 5.93
C THR A 34 9.49 -13.14 5.36
N ALA A 35 9.32 -12.04 4.62
CA ALA A 35 8.07 -11.80 3.89
C ALA A 35 7.88 -12.75 2.70
N GLY A 36 8.96 -13.37 2.21
CA GLY A 36 8.96 -14.29 1.08
C GLY A 36 8.64 -13.59 -0.24
N ARG A 37 8.08 -14.36 -1.17
CA ARG A 37 7.62 -13.90 -2.48
C ARG A 37 6.13 -14.12 -2.61
N PHE A 38 5.46 -13.23 -3.33
CA PHE A 38 4.06 -13.37 -3.69
C PHE A 38 4.00 -13.73 -5.18
N GLN A 39 3.06 -14.59 -5.55
CA GLN A 39 2.76 -14.89 -6.94
C GLN A 39 1.24 -14.98 -7.11
N ILE A 40 0.72 -14.35 -8.15
CA ILE A 40 -0.68 -14.42 -8.54
C ILE A 40 -0.81 -15.28 -9.80
N THR A 41 -1.89 -16.05 -9.90
CA THR A 41 -2.24 -16.79 -11.10
C THR A 41 -3.74 -16.73 -11.29
N GLU A 42 -4.18 -16.21 -12.43
CA GLU A 42 -5.59 -16.09 -12.79
C GLU A 42 -6.10 -17.37 -13.46
N TYR A 43 -7.40 -17.60 -13.32
CA TYR A 43 -8.14 -18.71 -13.92
C TYR A 43 -9.44 -18.20 -14.53
N ASP A 44 -9.97 -18.93 -15.51
CA ASP A 44 -11.19 -18.57 -16.24
C ASP A 44 -12.45 -18.50 -15.34
N GLY A 45 -12.39 -19.07 -14.14
CA GLY A 45 -13.47 -18.99 -13.17
C GLY A 45 -13.15 -19.65 -11.83
N GLU A 46 -14.01 -19.38 -10.86
CA GLU A 46 -13.83 -19.85 -9.47
C GLU A 46 -13.70 -21.38 -9.36
N ALA A 47 -14.43 -22.13 -10.20
CA ALA A 47 -14.39 -23.59 -10.18
C ALA A 47 -13.02 -24.14 -10.60
N ASP A 48 -12.38 -23.52 -11.59
CA ASP A 48 -11.05 -23.96 -12.06
C ASP A 48 -9.94 -23.45 -11.14
N CYS A 49 -10.09 -22.25 -10.59
CA CYS A 49 -9.28 -21.74 -9.49
C CYS A 49 -9.30 -22.71 -8.30
N GLN A 50 -10.48 -23.14 -7.84
CA GLN A 50 -10.58 -24.04 -6.68
C GLN A 50 -9.96 -25.42 -6.96
N LYS A 51 -10.19 -26.01 -8.14
CA LYS A 51 -9.52 -27.28 -8.54
C LYS A 51 -7.99 -27.14 -8.54
N ALA A 52 -7.47 -26.02 -9.03
CA ALA A 52 -6.04 -25.76 -9.04
C ALA A 52 -5.49 -25.57 -7.61
N ALA A 53 -6.21 -24.85 -6.76
CA ALA A 53 -5.87 -24.66 -5.35
C ALA A 53 -5.81 -26.00 -4.59
N ASP A 54 -6.82 -26.85 -4.75
CA ASP A 54 -6.88 -28.18 -4.11
C ASP A 54 -5.69 -29.06 -4.54
N LYS A 55 -5.32 -29.00 -5.83
CA LYS A 55 -4.14 -29.71 -6.36
C LYS A 55 -2.85 -29.18 -5.74
N LEU A 56 -2.68 -27.86 -5.62
CA LEU A 56 -1.51 -27.25 -4.99
C LEU A 56 -1.39 -27.64 -3.52
N ILE A 57 -2.50 -27.58 -2.77
CA ILE A 57 -2.56 -27.97 -1.35
C ILE A 57 -2.16 -29.44 -1.21
N ALA A 58 -2.78 -30.35 -1.97
CA ALA A 58 -2.46 -31.78 -1.91
C ALA A 58 -0.97 -32.06 -2.20
N GLN A 59 -0.38 -31.36 -3.17
CA GLN A 59 1.05 -31.48 -3.47
C GLN A 59 1.93 -30.98 -2.32
N LYS A 60 1.59 -29.86 -1.69
CA LYS A 60 2.35 -29.31 -0.55
C LYS A 60 2.24 -30.20 0.68
N THR A 61 1.04 -30.67 1.01
CA THR A 61 0.81 -31.60 2.11
C THR A 61 1.58 -32.92 1.90
N LYS A 62 1.60 -33.47 0.68
CA LYS A 62 2.42 -34.65 0.35
C LYS A 62 3.93 -34.41 0.55
N LYS A 63 4.39 -33.17 0.38
CA LYS A 63 5.78 -32.75 0.65
C LYS A 63 6.06 -32.46 2.13
N GLY A 64 5.10 -32.70 3.01
CA GLY A 64 5.26 -32.55 4.46
C GLY A 64 4.89 -31.17 5.03
N TYR A 65 4.34 -30.26 4.22
CA TYR A 65 3.77 -29.01 4.73
C TYR A 65 2.54 -29.30 5.57
N LYS A 66 2.49 -28.77 6.79
CA LYS A 66 1.39 -28.96 7.73
C LYS A 66 0.56 -27.68 7.84
N PRO A 67 -0.78 -27.76 7.86
CA PRO A 67 -1.63 -26.58 8.02
C PRO A 67 -1.37 -25.90 9.36
N THR A 68 -1.48 -24.58 9.38
CA THR A 68 -1.30 -23.74 10.57
C THR A 68 -2.51 -22.81 10.68
N PRO A 69 -3.63 -23.28 11.27
CA PRO A 69 -4.88 -22.51 11.30
C PRO A 69 -4.77 -21.23 12.13
N ASP A 70 -3.91 -21.23 13.16
CA ASP A 70 -3.69 -20.09 14.06
C ASP A 70 -2.59 -19.13 13.56
N PHE A 71 -2.25 -19.20 12.27
CA PHE A 71 -1.21 -18.36 11.70
C PHE A 71 -1.64 -16.88 11.69
N ASN A 72 -0.83 -16.01 12.28
CA ASN A 72 -1.13 -14.58 12.30
C ASN A 72 -0.81 -13.92 10.95
N PHE A 73 -1.87 -13.57 10.21
CA PHE A 73 -1.76 -12.86 8.94
C PHE A 73 -1.55 -11.34 9.09
N ILE A 74 -1.74 -10.79 10.29
CA ILE A 74 -1.63 -9.35 10.58
C ILE A 74 -0.18 -8.93 10.80
N ASP A 75 0.65 -9.78 11.42
CA ASP A 75 2.06 -9.41 11.71
C ASP A 75 2.99 -9.55 10.49
N ARG A 76 2.43 -9.55 9.27
CA ARG A 76 3.17 -9.80 8.04
C ARG A 76 3.22 -8.57 7.17
N LEU A 77 4.33 -8.46 6.44
CA LEU A 77 4.46 -7.54 5.32
C LEU A 77 3.92 -8.20 4.05
N TYR A 78 3.19 -7.41 3.28
CA TYR A 78 2.59 -7.79 2.02
C TYR A 78 3.23 -7.01 0.88
N PHE A 79 3.53 -7.72 -0.21
CA PHE A 79 4.18 -7.14 -1.37
C PHE A 79 3.50 -7.64 -2.63
N ASP A 80 3.46 -6.78 -3.64
CA ASP A 80 2.87 -7.10 -4.92
C ASP A 80 3.68 -8.12 -5.72
N ASP A 81 2.97 -8.83 -6.57
CA ASP A 81 3.54 -9.55 -7.69
C ASP A 81 3.93 -8.51 -8.76
N GLU A 82 5.17 -8.57 -9.23
CA GLU A 82 5.73 -7.61 -10.19
C GLU A 82 4.97 -7.62 -11.52
N ASP A 83 4.36 -8.76 -11.89
CA ASP A 83 3.61 -8.90 -13.14
C ASP A 83 2.17 -8.32 -13.03
N PHE A 84 1.68 -8.08 -11.81
CA PHE A 84 0.30 -7.63 -11.55
C PHE A 84 0.21 -6.22 -10.95
N GLY A 85 1.23 -5.77 -10.22
CA GLY A 85 1.17 -4.53 -9.45
C GLY A 85 0.23 -4.62 -8.24
N PRO A 86 -0.23 -3.47 -7.71
CA PRO A 86 -1.20 -3.37 -6.61
C PRO A 86 -2.39 -4.33 -6.77
N HIS A 87 -2.51 -5.29 -5.85
CA HIS A 87 -3.62 -6.25 -5.90
C HIS A 87 -4.19 -6.59 -4.51
N ARG A 88 -5.51 -6.84 -4.43
CA ARG A 88 -6.22 -7.10 -3.16
C ARG A 88 -5.59 -8.24 -2.35
N LYS A 89 -5.12 -9.31 -3.02
CA LYS A 89 -4.52 -10.47 -2.34
C LYS A 89 -3.07 -10.29 -1.92
N THR A 90 -2.39 -9.29 -2.45
CA THR A 90 -1.03 -8.87 -2.09
C THR A 90 -1.05 -7.60 -1.24
N SER A 91 -2.20 -7.25 -0.67
CA SER A 91 -2.36 -6.17 0.29
C SER A 91 -2.61 -6.72 1.69
N HIS A 92 -2.15 -5.97 2.68
CA HIS A 92 -2.36 -6.27 4.09
C HIS A 92 -3.87 -6.36 4.42
N PRO A 93 -4.30 -7.28 5.31
CA PRO A 93 -5.72 -7.45 5.64
C PRO A 93 -6.42 -6.17 6.11
N HIS A 94 -5.72 -5.29 6.83
CA HIS A 94 -6.26 -3.98 7.18
C HIS A 94 -6.48 -3.06 5.98
N PHE A 95 -5.58 -3.05 4.99
CA PHE A 95 -5.77 -2.26 3.78
C PHE A 95 -7.05 -2.70 3.06
N VAL A 96 -7.18 -4.01 2.81
CA VAL A 96 -8.36 -4.60 2.15
C VAL A 96 -9.65 -4.33 2.92
N ARG A 97 -9.58 -4.28 4.25
CA ARG A 97 -10.75 -4.06 5.12
C ARG A 97 -11.23 -2.62 5.15
N TYR A 98 -10.32 -1.66 5.15
CA TYR A 98 -10.65 -0.24 5.39
C TYR A 98 -10.58 0.64 4.15
N LEU A 99 -9.87 0.20 3.11
CA LEU A 99 -9.68 0.92 1.85
C LEU A 99 -10.32 0.09 0.74
N THR A 100 -11.64 0.25 0.61
CA THR A 100 -12.48 -0.73 -0.08
C THR A 100 -12.65 -0.47 -1.57
N ASP A 101 -12.50 0.78 -2.00
CA ASP A 101 -12.73 1.19 -3.37
C ASP A 101 -11.68 0.61 -4.35
N ASP A 102 -12.08 0.45 -5.61
CA ASP A 102 -11.21 -0.18 -6.63
C ASP A 102 -10.06 0.73 -7.07
N PHE A 103 -10.21 2.06 -6.99
CA PHE A 103 -9.18 3.00 -7.41
C PHE A 103 -7.86 2.86 -6.64
N TYR A 104 -7.88 2.28 -5.42
CA TYR A 104 -6.66 1.98 -4.66
C TYR A 104 -5.71 0.98 -5.35
N TYR A 105 -6.21 0.28 -6.36
CA TYR A 105 -5.48 -0.68 -7.18
C TYR A 105 -5.31 -0.21 -8.62
N ASP A 106 -5.83 0.98 -8.97
CA ASP A 106 -5.70 1.55 -10.30
C ASP A 106 -4.32 2.20 -10.46
N CYS A 107 -3.53 1.68 -11.40
CA CYS A 107 -2.18 2.13 -11.68
C CYS A 107 -2.12 3.12 -12.86
N GLY A 108 -3.28 3.55 -13.38
CA GLY A 108 -3.38 4.53 -14.46
C GLY A 108 -4.28 5.72 -14.14
N ASP A 109 -4.95 5.72 -12.99
CA ASP A 109 -5.67 6.90 -12.49
C ASP A 109 -4.70 7.83 -11.74
N GLU A 110 -4.36 8.95 -12.35
CA GLU A 110 -3.45 9.97 -11.78
C GLU A 110 -3.87 10.46 -10.39
N GLU A 111 -5.16 10.41 -10.02
CA GLU A 111 -5.64 10.80 -8.70
C GLU A 111 -5.54 9.67 -7.66
N ALA A 112 -5.44 8.41 -8.10
CA ALA A 112 -5.20 7.28 -7.22
C ALA A 112 -3.82 7.37 -6.55
N PRO A 113 -3.63 6.80 -5.35
CA PRO A 113 -2.39 6.98 -4.59
C PRO A 113 -1.17 6.33 -5.25
N PHE A 114 -1.36 5.42 -6.21
CA PHE A 114 -0.29 4.71 -6.91
C PHE A 114 -0.39 4.83 -8.44
N GLY A 115 -1.29 5.68 -8.95
CA GLY A 115 -1.56 5.75 -10.39
C GLY A 115 -0.75 6.80 -11.15
N SER A 116 -0.13 7.76 -10.47
CA SER A 116 0.89 8.63 -11.06
C SER A 116 2.27 7.94 -11.07
N ASP A 117 3.17 8.41 -11.92
CA ASP A 117 4.57 7.95 -11.96
C ASP A 117 5.22 8.07 -10.57
N GLU A 118 5.06 9.21 -9.88
CA GLU A 118 5.59 9.41 -8.53
C GLU A 118 4.98 8.45 -7.51
N GLY A 119 3.67 8.18 -7.61
CA GLY A 119 2.97 7.29 -6.70
C GLY A 119 3.40 5.83 -6.87
N SER A 120 3.55 5.39 -8.12
CA SER A 120 4.06 4.08 -8.47
C SER A 120 5.50 3.89 -7.99
N ASP A 121 6.39 4.84 -8.30
CA ASP A 121 7.79 4.81 -7.88
C ASP A 121 7.92 4.81 -6.36
N ALA A 122 7.14 5.66 -5.67
CA ALA A 122 7.12 5.70 -4.21
C ALA A 122 6.67 4.37 -3.61
N LEU A 123 5.63 3.72 -4.14
CA LEU A 123 5.20 2.41 -3.66
C LEU A 123 6.27 1.33 -3.88
N TYR A 124 6.89 1.33 -5.07
CA TYR A 124 7.95 0.38 -5.39
C TYR A 124 9.14 0.54 -4.43
N GLU A 125 9.67 1.75 -4.27
CA GLU A 125 10.82 2.01 -3.40
C GLU A 125 10.48 1.80 -1.92
N LEU A 126 9.26 2.11 -1.49
CA LEU A 126 8.77 1.80 -0.15
C LEU A 126 8.78 0.29 0.11
N ALA A 127 8.30 -0.50 -0.86
CA ALA A 127 8.32 -1.95 -0.80
C ALA A 127 9.75 -2.51 -0.74
N GLN A 128 10.68 -2.00 -1.56
CA GLN A 128 12.08 -2.41 -1.48
C GLN A 128 12.73 -2.05 -0.14
N THR A 129 12.39 -0.89 0.40
CA THR A 129 12.92 -0.43 1.69
C THR A 129 12.40 -1.30 2.83
N PHE A 130 11.12 -1.64 2.87
CA PHE A 130 10.55 -2.58 3.84
C PHE A 130 11.18 -3.98 3.77
N ARG A 131 11.51 -4.46 2.55
CA ARG A 131 12.21 -5.76 2.39
C ARG A 131 13.60 -5.77 3.04
N LYS A 132 14.28 -4.62 3.07
CA LYS A 132 15.60 -4.45 3.68
C LYS A 132 15.52 -4.12 5.18
N ASN A 133 14.51 -3.34 5.57
CA ASN A 133 14.27 -2.88 6.94
C ASN A 133 12.78 -2.96 7.29
N PRO A 134 12.32 -4.05 7.95
CA PRO A 134 10.93 -4.20 8.38
C PRO A 134 10.44 -3.11 9.36
N ASP A 135 11.38 -2.47 10.08
CA ASP A 135 11.12 -1.42 11.05
C ASP A 135 11.35 -0.01 10.46
N LEU A 136 11.20 0.12 9.13
CA LEU A 136 11.29 1.39 8.43
C LEU A 136 10.44 2.47 9.11
N ASP A 137 11.07 3.62 9.36
CA ASP A 137 10.35 4.83 9.70
C ASP A 137 9.76 5.44 8.42
N THR A 138 8.45 5.26 8.24
CA THR A 138 7.74 5.74 7.06
C THR A 138 7.50 7.25 7.04
N LEU A 139 7.68 7.95 8.17
CA LEU A 139 7.51 9.40 8.21
C LEU A 139 8.64 10.13 7.48
N ILE A 140 9.86 9.60 7.56
CA ILE A 140 11.05 10.18 6.91
C ILE A 140 11.27 9.65 5.49
N PHE A 141 10.49 8.66 5.06
CA PHE A 141 10.67 8.04 3.75
C PHE A 141 10.46 9.00 2.58
N PRO A 142 9.43 9.88 2.56
CA PRO A 142 9.22 10.82 1.45
C PRO A 142 10.40 11.74 1.20
N GLU A 143 10.94 12.35 2.27
CA GLU A 143 12.12 13.20 2.20
C GLU A 143 13.33 12.45 1.65
N LYS A 144 13.56 11.23 2.12
CA LYS A 144 14.67 10.41 1.64
C LYS A 144 14.54 10.06 0.17
N LEU A 145 13.36 9.66 -0.28
CA LEU A 145 13.13 9.34 -1.69
C LEU A 145 13.43 10.56 -2.56
N ILE A 146 12.84 11.71 -2.23
CA ILE A 146 12.95 12.92 -3.05
C ILE A 146 14.38 13.49 -3.02
N CYS A 147 14.96 13.66 -1.83
CA CYS A 147 16.27 14.28 -1.69
C CYS A 147 17.42 13.34 -2.09
N GLU A 148 17.40 12.07 -1.66
CA GLU A 148 18.55 11.16 -1.85
C GLU A 148 18.49 10.40 -3.18
N TYR A 149 17.28 10.04 -3.65
CA TYR A 149 17.12 9.22 -4.84
C TYR A 149 16.79 10.04 -6.09
N TRP A 150 16.00 11.11 -5.95
CA TRP A 150 15.64 11.99 -7.08
C TRP A 150 16.52 13.24 -7.20
N ASP A 151 17.32 13.58 -6.18
CA ASP A 151 18.16 14.79 -6.14
C ASP A 151 17.31 16.08 -6.32
N MET A 152 16.15 16.11 -5.66
CA MET A 152 15.17 17.20 -5.73
C MET A 152 14.86 17.76 -4.34
N ASP A 153 14.27 18.96 -4.30
CA ASP A 153 13.86 19.58 -3.04
C ASP A 153 12.56 18.95 -2.51
N TYR A 154 12.60 18.44 -1.28
CA TYR A 154 11.40 18.02 -0.57
C TYR A 154 10.68 19.21 0.06
N LEU A 155 9.46 19.49 -0.41
CA LEU A 155 8.64 20.63 0.00
C LEU A 155 7.31 20.17 0.61
N PRO A 156 7.30 19.61 1.83
CA PRO A 156 6.08 19.10 2.46
C PRO A 156 5.05 20.20 2.73
N PRO A 157 3.74 19.88 2.67
CA PRO A 157 2.69 20.84 2.98
C PRO A 157 2.70 21.26 4.45
N GLN A 158 2.30 22.50 4.72
CA GLN A 158 2.19 23.06 6.08
C GLN A 158 0.73 23.40 6.40
N GLU A 159 0.37 23.36 7.69
CA GLU A 159 -1.01 23.60 8.16
C GLU A 159 -1.53 25.01 7.84
N ASP A 160 -0.65 26.01 7.76
CA ASP A 160 -0.97 27.42 7.60
C ASP A 160 -0.88 27.92 6.14
N GLN A 161 -0.65 27.03 5.17
CA GLN A 161 -0.57 27.42 3.77
C GLN A 161 -1.92 27.91 3.23
N THR A 162 -1.93 29.15 2.72
CA THR A 162 -3.07 29.71 1.97
C THR A 162 -2.90 29.48 0.47
N ALA A 163 -3.98 29.62 -0.30
CA ALA A 163 -3.92 29.53 -1.76
C ALA A 163 -2.90 30.51 -2.37
N GLU A 164 -2.81 31.73 -1.84
CA GLU A 164 -1.83 32.72 -2.28
C GLU A 164 -0.39 32.29 -1.97
N SER A 165 -0.14 31.71 -0.79
CA SER A 165 1.20 31.23 -0.43
C SER A 165 1.63 30.03 -1.27
N ILE A 166 0.67 29.15 -1.61
CA ILE A 166 0.88 27.99 -2.48
C ILE A 166 1.16 28.49 -3.91
N GLU A 167 0.39 29.45 -4.40
CA GLU A 167 0.59 30.04 -5.73
C GLU A 167 1.97 30.71 -5.84
N GLU A 168 2.40 31.45 -4.81
CA GLU A 168 3.73 32.07 -4.78
C GLU A 168 4.85 31.03 -4.82
N LEU A 169 4.75 29.96 -4.02
CA LEU A 169 5.72 28.86 -4.01
C LEU A 169 5.82 28.19 -5.39
N CYS A 170 4.67 27.96 -6.03
CA CYS A 170 4.60 27.30 -7.33
C CYS A 170 5.12 28.16 -8.49
N LYS A 171 5.39 29.46 -8.30
CA LYS A 171 6.03 30.27 -9.35
C LYS A 171 7.41 29.76 -9.73
N GLN A 172 8.09 29.04 -8.84
CA GLN A 172 9.44 28.52 -9.06
C GLN A 172 9.56 27.01 -8.82
N GLN A 173 8.73 26.44 -7.95
CA GLN A 173 8.90 25.06 -7.45
C GLN A 173 7.63 24.21 -7.57
N GLU A 174 6.80 24.44 -8.59
CA GLU A 174 5.54 23.72 -8.77
C GLU A 174 5.74 22.20 -8.89
N THR A 175 6.78 21.77 -9.61
CA THR A 175 7.11 20.35 -9.77
C THR A 175 7.45 19.70 -8.44
N GLU A 176 8.35 20.31 -7.67
CA GLU A 176 8.81 19.83 -6.37
C GLU A 176 7.66 19.76 -5.36
N VAL A 177 6.74 20.74 -5.39
CA VAL A 177 5.52 20.73 -4.58
C VAL A 177 4.63 19.54 -4.95
N TYR A 178 4.33 19.37 -6.24
CA TYR A 178 3.46 18.30 -6.73
C TYR A 178 4.03 16.91 -6.38
N GLN A 179 5.32 16.71 -6.64
CA GLN A 179 6.00 15.45 -6.37
C GLN A 179 6.07 15.14 -4.87
N SER A 180 6.34 16.16 -4.04
CA SER A 180 6.30 16.00 -2.58
C SER A 180 4.94 15.49 -2.12
N ASP A 181 3.85 16.08 -2.61
CA ASP A 181 2.49 15.67 -2.24
C ASP A 181 2.17 14.25 -2.70
N LYS A 182 2.48 13.91 -3.95
CA LYS A 182 2.24 12.56 -4.50
C LYS A 182 3.01 11.49 -3.72
N VAL A 183 4.29 11.72 -3.43
CA VAL A 183 5.11 10.78 -2.65
C VAL A 183 4.58 10.63 -1.22
N ILE A 184 4.18 11.72 -0.56
CA ILE A 184 3.59 11.67 0.79
C ILE A 184 2.32 10.81 0.79
N ILE A 185 1.39 11.07 -0.15
CA ILE A 185 0.13 10.34 -0.27
C ILE A 185 0.40 8.85 -0.52
N ALA A 186 1.22 8.53 -1.53
CA ALA A 186 1.62 7.17 -1.86
C ALA A 186 2.29 6.46 -0.67
N THR A 187 3.12 7.17 0.09
CA THR A 187 3.78 6.60 1.28
C THR A 187 2.79 6.27 2.38
N ALA A 188 1.79 7.13 2.63
CA ALA A 188 0.77 6.89 3.63
C ALA A 188 -0.07 5.64 3.28
N PHE A 189 -0.59 5.57 2.05
CA PHE A 189 -1.38 4.44 1.59
C PHE A 189 -0.54 3.17 1.45
N GLY A 190 0.70 3.28 0.95
CA GLY A 190 1.65 2.19 0.84
C GLY A 190 2.04 1.60 2.20
N SER A 191 2.15 2.43 3.25
CA SER A 191 2.39 1.97 4.63
C SER A 191 1.26 1.07 5.13
N ILE A 192 0.00 1.45 4.88
CA ILE A 192 -1.16 0.62 5.22
C ILE A 192 -1.18 -0.64 4.33
N LYS A 193 -0.90 -0.49 3.03
CA LYS A 193 -0.93 -1.57 2.05
C LYS A 193 0.05 -2.69 2.39
N ILE A 194 1.28 -2.31 2.76
CA ILE A 194 2.37 -3.25 3.01
C ILE A 194 2.34 -3.76 4.44
N ALA A 195 2.21 -2.85 5.42
CA ALA A 195 2.44 -3.15 6.84
C ALA A 195 1.17 -3.04 7.71
N GLY A 196 0.04 -2.62 7.13
CA GLY A 196 -1.23 -2.55 7.87
C GLY A 196 -1.29 -1.47 8.93
N ARG A 197 -0.35 -0.51 8.90
CA ARG A 197 -0.17 0.52 9.91
C ARG A 197 0.16 1.87 9.29
N LEU A 198 -0.26 2.94 9.95
CA LEU A 198 0.02 4.32 9.57
C LEU A 198 0.41 5.16 10.79
N LYS A 199 1.47 5.95 10.68
CA LYS A 199 1.86 6.92 11.70
C LYS A 199 0.88 8.11 11.71
N PRO A 200 0.43 8.60 12.88
CA PRO A 200 -0.45 9.77 12.96
C PRO A 200 0.10 11.00 12.24
N GLU A 201 1.41 11.24 12.35
CA GLU A 201 2.09 12.37 11.71
C GLU A 201 2.05 12.25 10.18
N LEU A 202 2.25 11.03 9.65
CA LEU A 202 2.16 10.77 8.21
C LEU A 202 0.71 10.85 7.70
N GLN A 203 -0.26 10.46 8.52
CA GLN A 203 -1.68 10.65 8.20
C GLN A 203 -2.03 12.14 8.07
N GLN A 204 -1.59 12.96 9.02
CA GLN A 204 -1.81 14.41 8.96
C GLN A 204 -1.15 15.01 7.72
N LEU A 205 0.10 14.62 7.45
CA LEU A 205 0.85 15.10 6.30
C LEU A 205 0.17 14.73 4.97
N ALA A 206 -0.34 13.50 4.83
CA ALA A 206 -1.09 13.07 3.65
C ALA A 206 -2.41 13.85 3.46
N GLN A 207 -3.10 14.20 4.56
CA GLN A 207 -4.29 15.04 4.47
C GLN A 207 -3.98 16.45 3.96
N LEU A 208 -2.91 17.06 4.47
CA LEU A 208 -2.46 18.37 3.99
C LEU A 208 -2.01 18.29 2.52
N ALA A 209 -1.37 17.20 2.10
CA ALA A 209 -0.94 16.99 0.72
C ALA A 209 -2.14 16.92 -0.24
N MET A 210 -3.16 16.13 0.09
CA MET A 210 -4.39 16.07 -0.71
C MET A 210 -5.10 17.44 -0.80
N GLN A 211 -5.17 18.17 0.32
CA GLN A 211 -5.75 19.52 0.34
C GLN A 211 -4.95 20.50 -0.55
N ARG A 212 -3.62 20.42 -0.52
CA ARG A 212 -2.74 21.25 -1.34
C ARG A 212 -2.91 20.94 -2.83
N LEU A 213 -3.03 19.66 -3.21
CA LEU A 213 -3.35 19.25 -4.59
C LEU A 213 -4.72 19.76 -5.05
N ASP A 214 -5.75 19.70 -4.20
CA ASP A 214 -7.08 20.26 -4.53
C ASP A 214 -7.00 21.79 -4.78
N ILE A 215 -6.22 22.52 -3.96
CA ILE A 215 -6.01 23.97 -4.14
C ILE A 215 -5.27 24.24 -5.47
N LEU A 216 -4.24 23.45 -5.80
CA LEU A 216 -3.52 23.59 -7.06
C LEU A 216 -4.44 23.36 -8.27
N ALA A 217 -5.28 22.33 -8.24
CA ALA A 217 -6.25 22.07 -9.29
C ALA A 217 -7.20 23.26 -9.51
N GLN A 218 -7.65 23.92 -8.42
CA GLN A 218 -8.48 25.12 -8.50
C GLN A 218 -7.71 26.32 -9.08
N LEU A 219 -6.47 26.56 -8.64
CA LEU A 219 -5.62 27.65 -9.14
C LEU A 219 -5.29 27.49 -10.63
N ARG A 220 -5.20 26.26 -11.13
CA ARG A 220 -4.96 25.94 -12.55
C ARG A 220 -6.24 25.89 -13.40
N GLY A 221 -7.41 26.03 -12.77
CA GLY A 221 -8.71 25.97 -13.45
C GLY A 221 -9.07 24.58 -13.96
N TRP A 222 -8.47 23.53 -13.41
CA TRP A 222 -8.78 22.13 -13.75
C TRP A 222 -10.09 21.67 -13.11
N CYS A 223 -10.51 22.31 -12.01
CA CYS A 223 -11.80 22.12 -11.38
C CYS A 223 -12.46 23.47 -11.05
N PHE A 224 -13.76 23.46 -10.75
CA PHE A 224 -14.49 24.67 -10.37
C PHE A 224 -14.08 25.10 -8.95
N ALA A 225 -14.04 26.40 -8.69
CA ALA A 225 -13.78 26.92 -7.35
C ALA A 225 -14.78 26.34 -6.34
N GLY A 226 -14.26 25.73 -5.27
CA GLY A 226 -15.06 25.06 -4.25
C GLY A 226 -15.46 23.60 -4.58
N THR A 227 -14.97 23.03 -5.68
CA THR A 227 -15.03 21.58 -5.95
C THR A 227 -13.73 20.91 -5.51
N LEU A 228 -13.83 19.71 -4.92
CA LEU A 228 -12.68 18.89 -4.55
C LEU A 228 -12.72 17.60 -5.37
N SER A 229 -11.58 16.94 -5.55
CA SER A 229 -11.53 15.61 -6.16
C SER A 229 -12.35 14.62 -5.32
N GLU A 230 -13.22 13.86 -5.99
CA GLU A 230 -13.99 12.79 -5.33
C GLU A 230 -13.07 11.72 -4.75
N ILE A 231 -11.96 11.42 -5.45
CA ILE A 231 -10.94 10.47 -5.00
C ILE A 231 -10.19 11.02 -3.77
N ASN A 232 -9.76 12.28 -3.78
CA ASN A 232 -9.11 12.89 -2.62
C ASN A 232 -10.04 12.93 -1.40
N GLN A 233 -11.33 13.26 -1.59
CA GLN A 233 -12.31 13.22 -0.50
C GLN A 233 -12.44 11.81 0.08
N GLN A 234 -12.60 10.80 -0.79
CA GLN A 234 -12.74 9.41 -0.38
C GLN A 234 -11.49 8.91 0.35
N MET A 235 -10.30 9.19 -0.18
CA MET A 235 -9.00 8.91 0.45
C MET A 235 -8.88 9.54 1.84
N ALA A 236 -9.23 10.81 1.98
CA ALA A 236 -9.18 11.51 3.26
C ALA A 236 -10.12 10.89 4.30
N ASP A 237 -11.32 10.48 3.90
CA ASP A 237 -12.31 9.85 4.78
C ASP A 237 -11.95 8.42 5.15
N ASP A 238 -11.35 7.65 4.23
CA ASP A 238 -10.80 6.32 4.52
C ASP A 238 -9.63 6.41 5.50
N LEU A 239 -8.71 7.37 5.36
CA LEU A 239 -7.61 7.58 6.30
C LEU A 239 -8.10 7.92 7.71
N LYS A 240 -9.11 8.79 7.85
CA LYS A 240 -9.73 9.11 9.15
C LYS A 240 -10.33 7.86 9.79
N ARG A 241 -11.08 7.07 9.02
CA ARG A 241 -11.69 5.81 9.49
C ARG A 241 -10.62 4.80 9.92
N PHE A 242 -9.57 4.65 9.12
CA PHE A 242 -8.46 3.75 9.41
C PHE A 242 -7.75 4.10 10.72
N VAL A 243 -7.43 5.37 10.95
CA VAL A 243 -6.73 5.79 12.18
C VAL A 243 -7.55 5.52 13.44
N VAL A 244 -8.86 5.80 13.40
CA VAL A 244 -9.76 5.45 14.52
C VAL A 244 -9.76 3.95 14.77
N ALA A 245 -9.85 3.14 13.71
CA ALA A 245 -9.84 1.69 13.84
C ALA A 245 -8.50 1.15 14.36
N GLN A 246 -7.39 1.71 13.90
CA GLN A 246 -6.03 1.37 14.33
C GLN A 246 -5.84 1.68 15.82
N ALA A 247 -6.22 2.88 16.27
CA ALA A 247 -6.13 3.26 17.68
C ALA A 247 -6.92 2.32 18.60
N ASN A 248 -8.10 1.88 18.17
CA ASN A 248 -8.92 0.93 18.92
C ASN A 248 -8.29 -0.46 19.01
N HIS A 249 -7.60 -0.94 17.96
CA HIS A 249 -6.91 -2.23 18.00
C HIS A 249 -5.75 -2.23 19.02
N PHE A 250 -4.99 -1.13 19.08
CA PHE A 250 -3.90 -0.96 20.06
C PHE A 250 -4.36 -0.79 21.51
N GLN A 251 -5.64 -0.51 21.77
CA GLN A 251 -6.20 -0.46 23.14
C GLN A 251 -6.70 -1.83 23.63
N THR A 252 -6.83 -2.81 22.73
CA THR A 252 -7.38 -4.15 23.03
C THR A 252 -6.33 -5.27 23.09
N THR A 253 -5.06 -4.94 22.88
CA THR A 253 -3.89 -5.85 22.97
C THR A 253 -2.98 -5.44 24.10
#